data_AF-A0A1M5CJD7-F1
#
_entry.id   AF-A0A1M5CJD7-F1
#
_cell.length_a   1.000
_cell.length_b   1.000
_cell.length_c   1.000
_cell.angle_alpha   90.00
_cell.angle_beta   90.00
_cell.angle_gamma   90.00
#
_symmetry.space_group_name_H-M   'P 1'
#
loop_
_entity.id
_entity.type
_entity.pdbx_description
1 polymer ?
#
loop_
_entity_poly.entity_id
_entity_poly.type
_entity_poly.pdbx_seq_one_letter_code
_entity_poly.pdbx_strand_id
1 'polypeptide(L)'
;MTLDFSRPGKPTDNPYIESFNGSFRDECLNLHWFLSLEDARQKIEAWRTEYNSFRPHSSLGDMPPNEYIQKHHITSDSLLLTG
;
A
#
# COMPACT_ATOMS: atom_id res chain seq x y z
N MET A 1 0.15 20.91 -7.03
CA MET A 1 0.08 19.82 -6.04
C MET A 1 -0.22 20.47 -4.71
N THR A 2 -1.38 20.18 -4.13
CA THR A 2 -1.80 20.75 -2.84
C THR A 2 -1.52 19.70 -1.77
N LEU A 3 -0.77 20.05 -0.72
CA LEU A 3 -0.54 19.15 0.40
C LEU A 3 -1.79 19.16 1.29
N ASP A 4 -2.28 17.97 1.63
CA ASP A 4 -3.36 17.77 2.59
C ASP A 4 -2.84 16.94 3.77
N PHE A 5 -3.14 17.38 4.99
CA PHE A 5 -2.61 16.79 6.22
C PHE A 5 -3.75 16.29 7.08
N SER A 6 -3.54 15.15 7.73
CA SER A 6 -4.47 14.65 8.76
C SER A 6 -4.68 15.70 9.85
N ARG A 7 -5.91 15.84 10.32
CA ARG A 7 -6.21 16.81 11.38
C ARG A 7 -5.64 16.32 12.71
N PRO A 8 -5.06 17.20 13.54
CA PRO A 8 -4.61 16.82 14.87
C PRO A 8 -5.73 16.15 15.69
N GLY A 9 -5.42 15.01 16.31
CA GLY A 9 -6.36 14.27 17.15
C GLY A 9 -7.41 13.44 16.39
N LYS A 10 -7.26 13.24 15.08
CA LYS A 10 -8.17 12.40 14.28
C LYS A 10 -7.43 11.21 13.63
N PRO A 11 -7.23 10.11 14.37
CA PRO A 11 -6.54 8.92 13.83
C PRO A 11 -7.29 8.31 12.64
N THR A 12 -8.60 8.49 12.57
CA THR A 12 -9.43 7.98 11.47
C THR A 12 -9.34 8.79 10.17
N ASP A 13 -8.50 9.82 10.09
CA ASP A 13 -8.34 10.60 8.86
C ASP A 13 -7.46 9.87 7.83
N ASN A 14 -6.71 8.83 8.23
CA ASN A 14 -5.79 8.11 7.34
C ASN A 14 -5.84 6.56 7.43
N PRO A 15 -7.03 5.94 7.58
CA PRO A 15 -7.16 4.51 7.93
C PRO A 15 -6.56 3.59 6.87
N TYR A 16 -6.61 3.99 5.60
CA TYR A 16 -6.06 3.21 4.49
C TYR A 16 -4.53 3.15 4.53
N ILE A 17 -3.88 4.29 4.70
CA ILE A 17 -2.42 4.34 4.85
C ILE A 17 -1.97 3.62 6.12
N GLU A 18 -2.75 3.67 7.20
CA GLU A 18 -2.47 2.90 8.42
C GLU A 18 -2.53 1.38 8.17
N SER A 19 -3.55 0.89 7.46
CA SER A 19 -3.69 -0.50 7.02
C SER A 19 -2.50 -0.95 6.14
N PHE A 20 -2.15 -0.14 5.13
CA PHE A 20 -1.00 -0.37 4.27
C PHE A 20 0.30 -0.46 5.08
N ASN A 21 0.56 0.51 5.95
CA ASN A 21 1.79 0.57 6.75
C ASN A 21 1.90 -0.60 7.74
N GLY A 22 0.78 -1.03 8.34
CA GLY A 22 0.73 -2.21 9.19
C GLY A 22 1.13 -3.46 8.41
N SER A 23 0.49 -3.68 7.27
CA SER A 23 0.79 -4.81 6.38
C SER A 23 2.25 -4.81 5.90
N PHE A 24 2.75 -3.66 5.46
CA PHE A 24 4.14 -3.53 5.01
C PHE A 24 5.14 -3.87 6.12
N ARG A 25 4.86 -3.43 7.35
CA ARG A 25 5.70 -3.75 8.51
C ARG A 25 5.69 -5.25 8.78
N ASP A 26 4.51 -5.86 8.88
CA ASP A 26 4.37 -7.24 9.33
C ASP A 26 4.78 -8.26 8.26
N GLU A 27 4.57 -7.95 6.98
CA GLU A 27 4.75 -8.89 5.87
C GLU A 27 6.00 -8.63 5.04
N CYS A 28 6.59 -7.44 5.11
CA CYS A 28 7.85 -7.14 4.44
C CYS A 28 8.97 -6.94 5.45
N LEU A 29 8.87 -5.89 6.27
CA LEU A 29 10.00 -5.45 7.09
C LEU A 29 10.37 -6.43 8.20
N ASN A 30 9.36 -7.04 8.84
CA ASN A 30 9.58 -7.99 9.94
C ASN A 30 10.02 -9.38 9.44
N LEU A 31 9.72 -9.73 8.19
CA LEU A 31 10.05 -11.05 7.63
C LEU A 31 11.45 -11.13 7.02
N HIS A 32 12.09 -9.99 6.75
CA HIS A 32 13.34 -9.96 5.99
C HIS A 32 14.48 -9.29 6.76
N TRP A 33 15.65 -9.94 6.74
CA TRP A 33 16.90 -9.26 7.02
C TRP A 33 17.41 -8.57 5.76
N PHE A 34 17.90 -7.34 5.89
CA PHE A 34 18.44 -6.58 4.76
C PHE A 34 19.97 -6.57 4.82
N LEU A 35 20.61 -7.06 3.77
CA LEU A 35 22.07 -7.16 3.69
C LEU A 35 22.72 -5.94 3.04
N SER A 36 21.94 -5.18 2.27
CA SER A 36 22.34 -3.92 1.63
C SER A 36 21.10 -3.11 1.23
N LEU A 37 21.31 -1.87 0.78
CA LEU A 37 20.23 -1.05 0.22
C LEU A 37 19.65 -1.66 -1.06
N GLU A 38 20.49 -2.29 -1.88
CA GLU A 38 20.06 -2.95 -3.11
C GLU A 38 19.15 -4.15 -2.81
N ASP A 39 19.55 -4.98 -1.85
CA ASP A 39 18.74 -6.10 -1.35
C ASP A 39 17.40 -5.60 -0.75
N ALA A 40 17.43 -4.49 0.00
CA ALA A 40 16.21 -3.87 0.51
C ALA A 40 15.28 -3.39 -0.61
N ARG A 41 15.81 -2.71 -1.64
CA ARG A 41 15.00 -2.30 -2.79
C ARG A 41 14.34 -3.48 -3.48
N GLN A 42 15.08 -4.56 -3.73
CA GLN A 42 14.54 -5.74 -4.40
C GLN A 42 13.40 -6.39 -3.60
N LYS A 43 13.59 -6.59 -2.29
CA LYS A 43 12.56 -7.17 -1.41
C LYS A 43 11.32 -6.29 -1.28
N ILE A 44 11.51 -4.97 -1.14
CA ILE A 44 10.39 -4.02 -1.05
C ILE A 44 9.62 -3.96 -2.38
N GLU A 45 10.30 -3.95 -3.53
CA GLU A 45 9.64 -3.94 -4.84
C GLU A 45 8.89 -5.25 -5.11
N ALA A 46 9.45 -6.40 -4.70
CA ALA A 46 8.75 -7.67 -4.76
C ALA A 46 7.46 -7.64 -3.94
N TRP A 47 7.54 -7.23 -2.67
CA TRP A 47 6.37 -7.11 -1.80
C TRP A 47 5.33 -6.11 -2.35
N ARG A 48 5.78 -4.94 -2.85
CA ARG A 48 4.90 -3.94 -3.46
C ARG A 48 4.17 -4.52 -4.68
N THR A 49 4.86 -5.31 -5.49
CA THR A 49 4.27 -5.97 -6.67
C THR A 49 3.20 -6.98 -6.25
N GLU A 50 3.49 -7.78 -5.22
CA GLU A 50 2.54 -8.76 -4.68
C GLU A 50 1.30 -8.09 -4.09
N TYR A 51 1.50 -7.08 -3.23
CA TYR A 51 0.42 -6.30 -2.63
C TYR A 51 -0.53 -5.73 -3.68
N ASN A 52 0.02 -5.10 -4.73
CA ASN A 52 -0.79 -4.45 -5.75
C ASN A 52 -1.44 -5.41 -6.75
N SER A 53 -0.86 -6.61 -6.96
CA SER A 53 -1.30 -7.51 -8.03
C SER A 53 -2.13 -8.69 -7.56
N PHE A 54 -1.96 -9.13 -6.31
CA PHE A 54 -2.56 -10.39 -5.84
C PHE A 54 -3.35 -10.26 -4.55
N ARG A 55 -3.13 -9.21 -3.75
CA ARG A 55 -3.77 -9.10 -2.44
C ARG A 55 -5.20 -8.57 -2.56
N PRO A 56 -6.23 -9.34 -2.16
CA PRO A 56 -7.60 -8.84 -2.18
C PRO A 56 -7.84 -7.85 -1.03
N HIS A 57 -8.52 -6.73 -1.30
CA HIS A 57 -8.91 -5.74 -0.30
C HIS A 57 -10.43 -5.64 -0.22
N SER A 58 -11.01 -5.82 0.97
CA SER A 58 -12.47 -5.75 1.17
C SER A 58 -13.04 -4.37 0.84
N SER A 59 -12.28 -3.29 1.06
CA SER A 59 -12.61 -1.92 0.64
C SER A 59 -12.72 -1.77 -0.88
N LEU A 60 -12.07 -2.65 -1.64
CA LEU A 60 -12.07 -2.68 -3.10
C LEU A 60 -12.98 -3.78 -3.67
N GLY A 61 -13.88 -4.35 -2.85
CA GLY A 61 -14.76 -5.45 -3.27
C GLY A 61 -13.99 -6.76 -3.49
N ASP A 62 -13.01 -7.03 -2.63
CA ASP A 62 -12.15 -8.22 -2.64
C ASP A 62 -11.28 -8.34 -3.91
N MET A 63 -11.02 -7.22 -4.59
CA MET A 63 -10.10 -7.15 -5.71
C MET A 63 -8.73 -6.61 -5.27
N PRO A 64 -7.64 -7.00 -5.95
CA PRO A 64 -6.36 -6.37 -5.79
C PRO A 64 -6.34 -4.95 -6.38
N PRO A 65 -5.45 -4.07 -5.87
CA PRO A 65 -5.46 -2.66 -6.28
C PRO A 65 -5.29 -2.46 -7.80
N ASN A 66 -4.43 -3.24 -8.45
CA ASN A 66 -4.21 -3.17 -9.90
C ASN A 66 -5.47 -3.55 -10.70
N GLU A 67 -6.24 -4.55 -10.23
CA GLU A 67 -7.49 -4.94 -10.88
C GLU A 67 -8.56 -3.85 -10.69
N TYR A 68 -8.64 -3.28 -9.49
CA TYR A 68 -9.52 -2.16 -9.20
C TYR A 68 -9.23 -0.96 -10.10
N ILE A 69 -7.95 -0.57 -10.29
CA ILE A 69 -7.57 0.47 -11.28
C ILE A 69 -8.13 0.14 -12.66
N GLN A 70 -7.82 -1.05 -13.17
CA GLN A 70 -8.13 -1.42 -14.54
C GLN A 70 -9.63 -1.34 -14.80
N LYS A 71 -10.43 -1.79 -13.83
CA LYS A 71 -11.89 -1.78 -13.91
C LYS A 71 -12.49 -0.37 -13.83
N HIS A 72 -11.88 0.52 -13.06
CA HIS A 72 -12.41 1.86 -12.79
C HIS A 72 -11.72 2.99 -13.58
N HIS A 73 -10.75 2.66 -14.45
CA HIS A 73 -9.95 3.62 -15.22
C HIS A 73 -9.29 4.70 -14.35
N ILE A 74 -8.88 4.31 -13.14
CA ILE A 74 -8.26 5.20 -12.15
C ILE A 74 -6.75 5.25 -12.41
N THR A 75 -6.14 6.43 -12.42
CA THR A 75 -4.67 6.55 -12.55
C THR A 75 -3.97 6.01 -11.31
N SER A 76 -2.82 5.35 -11.48
CA SER A 76 -2.07 4.69 -10.40
C SER A 76 -1.72 5.58 -9.20
N ASP A 77 -1.59 6.89 -9.40
CA ASP A 77 -1.35 7.87 -8.32
C ASP A 77 -2.49 7.92 -7.28
N SER A 78 -3.69 7.45 -7.63
CA SER A 78 -4.87 7.51 -6.76
C SER A 78 -4.96 6.33 -5.78
N LEU A 79 -4.19 5.26 -6.00
CA LEU A 79 -4.29 4.01 -5.24
C LEU A 79 -3.51 4.01 -3.93
N LEU A 80 -2.50 4.86 -3.78
CA LEU A 80 -1.79 4.96 -2.50
C LEU A 80 -2.76 5.30 -1.35
N LEU A 81 -3.95 5.82 -1.67
CA LEU A 81 -4.99 6.20 -0.73
C LEU A 81 -6.06 5.13 -0.46
N THR A 82 -6.00 3.93 -1.07
CA THR A 82 -7.11 2.95 -1.02
C THR A 82 -6.76 1.58 -0.43
N GLY A 83 -5.54 1.40 0.09
CA GLY A 83 -5.03 0.15 0.66
C GLY A 83 -5.53 -0.17 2.07
#